data_AF-A0A8M1FLL4-F1
#
_entry.id   AF-A0A8M1FLL4-F1
#
_cell.length_a   1.000
_cell.length_b   1.000
_cell.length_c   1.000
_cell.angle_alpha   90.00
_cell.angle_beta   90.00
_cell.angle_gamma   90.00
#
_symmetry.space_group_name_H-M   'P 1'
#
loop_
_entity.id
_entity.type
_entity.pdbx_description
1 polymer ?
#
loop_
_entity_poly.entity_id
_entity_poly.type
_entity_poly.pdbx_seq_one_letter_code
_entity_poly.pdbx_strand_id
1 'polypeptide(L)'
;MRKIDLCLNSEGAEVILATSSDEKHPPENMIDGNPETFWTTTGMFPQEFIICFHKHVRIERLVIQSYFVRTLRIEKSTSKEPVDFEPWIERDLVHTEGQLQNEEIMVPIADCGRPGPPRSPSPTSPPPPGFPSPTQRHGSALPSVLPEQ
;
A
#
# COMPACT_ATOMS: atom_id res chain seq x y z
N MET A 1 26.51 -11.25 -9.67
CA MET A 1 25.78 -11.25 -8.38
C MET A 1 24.89 -12.48 -8.37
N ARG A 2 24.81 -13.19 -7.24
CA ARG A 2 23.89 -14.33 -7.10
C ARG A 2 22.46 -13.79 -7.06
N LYS A 3 21.57 -14.37 -7.84
CA LYS A 3 20.13 -14.11 -7.73
C LYS A 3 19.64 -14.89 -6.52
N ILE A 4 19.27 -14.18 -5.46
CA ILE A 4 18.70 -14.76 -4.24
C ILE A 4 17.19 -14.54 -4.31
N ASP A 5 16.42 -15.56 -3.99
CA ASP A 5 14.98 -15.41 -3.84
C ASP A 5 14.68 -14.85 -2.45
N LEU A 6 14.41 -13.54 -2.42
CA LEU A 6 14.19 -12.80 -1.19
C LEU A 6 12.87 -13.18 -0.51
N CYS A 7 11.91 -13.74 -1.24
CA CYS A 7 10.59 -14.10 -0.73
C CYS A 7 10.58 -15.44 0.00
N LEU A 8 11.70 -16.17 0.05
CA LEU A 8 11.75 -17.44 0.79
C LEU A 8 11.74 -17.22 2.29
N ASN A 9 11.02 -18.07 3.01
CA ASN A 9 11.04 -18.13 4.46
C ASN A 9 12.45 -18.41 5.00
N SER A 10 13.28 -19.17 4.27
CA SER A 10 14.67 -19.45 4.61
C SER A 10 15.55 -18.20 4.56
N GLU A 11 15.17 -17.20 3.77
CA GLU A 11 15.82 -15.88 3.70
C GLU A 11 15.23 -14.89 4.73
N GLY A 12 14.21 -15.33 5.48
CA GLY A 12 13.55 -14.56 6.54
C GLY A 12 12.34 -13.75 6.07
N ALA A 13 11.75 -14.08 4.92
CA ALA A 13 10.44 -13.55 4.55
C ALA A 13 9.33 -14.18 5.41
N GLU A 14 8.29 -13.40 5.70
CA GLU A 14 7.13 -13.86 6.48
C GLU A 14 5.84 -13.32 5.87
N VAL A 15 4.79 -14.13 5.79
CA VAL A 15 3.44 -13.66 5.45
C VAL A 15 2.77 -13.17 6.73
N ILE A 16 2.58 -11.85 6.86
CA ILE A 16 2.02 -11.24 8.07
C ILE A 16 0.53 -10.93 7.98
N LEU A 17 -0.02 -11.01 6.76
CA LEU A 17 -1.45 -10.84 6.49
C LEU A 17 -1.82 -11.66 5.25
N ALA A 18 -2.97 -12.31 5.30
CA ALA A 18 -3.65 -12.89 4.15
C ALA A 18 -5.16 -12.84 4.39
N THR A 19 -5.92 -12.34 3.42
CA THR A 19 -7.39 -12.24 3.57
C THR A 19 -8.11 -13.58 3.41
N SER A 20 -7.42 -14.59 2.91
CA SER A 20 -7.93 -15.96 2.81
C SER A 20 -6.89 -16.94 3.34
N SER A 21 -7.36 -17.93 4.08
CA SER A 21 -6.55 -19.05 4.55
C SER A 21 -7.35 -20.34 4.40
N ASP A 22 -6.76 -21.30 3.70
CA ASP A 22 -7.27 -22.66 3.54
C ASP A 22 -6.32 -23.61 4.29
N GLU A 23 -6.87 -24.56 5.05
CA GLU A 23 -6.06 -25.46 5.89
C GLU A 23 -5.07 -26.33 5.08
N LYS A 24 -5.38 -26.64 3.82
CA LYS A 24 -4.54 -27.46 2.94
C LYS A 24 -3.62 -26.60 2.07
N HIS A 25 -4.02 -25.37 1.81
CA HIS A 25 -3.33 -24.43 0.94
C HIS A 25 -3.10 -23.08 1.65
N PRO A 26 -2.38 -23.10 2.80
CA PRO A 26 -2.27 -21.90 3.62
C PRO A 26 -1.29 -20.88 2.99
N PRO A 27 -1.34 -19.60 3.41
CA PRO A 27 -0.54 -18.53 2.82
C PRO A 27 0.98 -18.75 2.87
N GLU A 28 1.48 -19.50 3.86
CA GLU A 28 2.90 -19.81 4.04
C GLU A 28 3.47 -20.63 2.88
N ASN A 29 2.61 -21.35 2.14
CA ASN A 29 3.00 -22.05 0.92
C ASN A 29 3.51 -21.10 -0.18
N MET A 30 3.23 -19.78 -0.12
CA MET A 30 3.79 -18.83 -1.08
C MET A 30 5.31 -18.64 -0.91
N ILE A 31 5.84 -18.92 0.28
CA ILE A 31 7.21 -18.56 0.68
C ILE A 31 8.05 -19.78 1.08
N ASP A 32 7.53 -21.00 0.94
CA ASP A 32 8.21 -22.23 1.39
C ASP A 32 9.22 -22.78 0.36
N GLY A 33 9.21 -22.27 -0.86
CA GLY A 33 10.09 -22.69 -1.96
C GLY A 33 9.75 -24.05 -2.57
N ASN A 34 8.61 -24.64 -2.24
CA ASN A 34 8.18 -25.93 -2.77
C ASN A 34 7.19 -25.73 -3.93
N PRO A 35 7.51 -26.17 -5.17
CA PRO A 35 6.65 -25.97 -6.32
C PRO A 35 5.36 -26.81 -6.30
N GLU A 36 5.26 -27.79 -5.40
CA GLU A 36 4.08 -28.66 -5.25
C GLU A 36 3.04 -28.07 -4.27
N THR A 37 3.40 -27.04 -3.51
CA THR A 37 2.52 -26.34 -2.59
C THR A 37 2.13 -24.98 -3.17
N PHE A 38 0.95 -24.50 -2.78
CA PHE A 38 0.43 -23.21 -3.23
C PHE A 38 -0.55 -22.65 -2.20
N TRP A 39 -0.73 -21.33 -2.23
CA TRP A 39 -1.83 -20.64 -1.55
C TRP A 39 -3.04 -20.53 -2.48
N THR A 40 -4.24 -20.70 -1.94
CA THR A 40 -5.48 -20.51 -2.68
C THR A 40 -6.48 -19.65 -1.92
N THR A 41 -7.29 -18.91 -2.65
CA THR A 41 -8.37 -18.10 -2.09
C THR A 41 -9.65 -18.94 -2.01
N THR A 42 -10.36 -18.90 -0.88
CA THR A 42 -11.62 -19.67 -0.69
C THR A 42 -12.87 -18.96 -1.26
N GLY A 43 -12.68 -17.85 -1.97
CA GLY A 43 -13.75 -17.04 -2.58
C GLY A 43 -13.71 -15.59 -2.12
N MET A 44 -14.58 -14.75 -2.70
CA MET A 44 -14.62 -13.28 -2.53
C MET A 44 -13.38 -12.55 -3.07
N PHE A 45 -13.57 -11.45 -3.76
CA PHE A 45 -12.50 -10.60 -4.30
C PHE A 45 -12.78 -9.14 -3.94
N PRO A 46 -11.74 -8.29 -3.76
CA PRO A 46 -10.31 -8.57 -3.89
C PRO A 46 -9.73 -9.41 -2.74
N GLN A 47 -8.58 -10.03 -2.99
CA GLN A 47 -7.81 -10.76 -2.00
C GLN A 47 -6.42 -10.14 -1.92
N GLU A 48 -5.89 -10.00 -0.71
CA GLU A 48 -4.61 -9.34 -0.45
C GLU A 48 -3.81 -10.15 0.58
N PHE A 49 -2.50 -10.00 0.48
CA PHE A 49 -1.54 -10.54 1.42
C PHE A 49 -0.36 -9.58 1.56
N ILE A 50 0.36 -9.68 2.67
CA ILE A 50 1.55 -8.86 2.93
C ILE A 50 2.71 -9.79 3.26
N ILE A 51 3.79 -9.66 2.48
CA ILE A 51 5.08 -10.30 2.76
C ILE A 51 5.99 -9.27 3.44
N CYS A 52 6.45 -9.59 4.64
CA CYS A 52 7.41 -8.81 5.41
C CYS A 52 8.84 -9.30 5.15
N PHE A 53 9.75 -8.37 4.88
CA PHE A 53 11.18 -8.63 4.86
C PHE A 53 11.80 -8.03 6.14
N HIS A 54 12.40 -8.87 6.97
CA HIS A 54 13.04 -8.45 8.24
C HIS A 54 14.33 -7.63 8.05
N LYS A 55 14.73 -7.35 6.81
CA LYS A 55 15.90 -6.57 6.43
C LYS A 55 15.50 -5.66 5.27
N HIS A 56 16.17 -4.51 5.15
CA HIS A 56 16.05 -3.72 3.94
C HIS A 56 16.61 -4.51 2.75
N VAL A 57 15.73 -4.80 1.80
CA VAL A 57 16.06 -5.50 0.57
C VAL A 57 15.91 -4.58 -0.64
N ARG A 58 16.73 -4.82 -1.65
CA ARG A 58 16.60 -4.16 -2.95
C ARG A 58 16.04 -5.18 -3.94
N ILE A 59 14.83 -4.92 -4.44
CA ILE A 59 14.17 -5.78 -5.42
C ILE A 59 14.39 -5.19 -6.80
N GLU A 60 15.07 -5.94 -7.66
CA GLU A 60 15.33 -5.55 -9.05
C GLU A 60 14.36 -6.22 -10.03
N ARG A 61 13.74 -7.32 -9.57
CA ARG A 61 12.89 -8.16 -10.39
C ARG A 61 11.89 -8.91 -9.51
N LEU A 62 10.66 -8.97 -9.99
CA LEU A 62 9.60 -9.79 -9.43
C LEU A 62 9.30 -10.94 -10.41
N VAL A 63 9.21 -12.15 -9.89
CA VAL A 63 8.78 -13.33 -10.65
C VAL A 63 7.53 -13.85 -9.97
N ILE A 64 6.43 -13.94 -10.72
CA ILE A 64 5.12 -14.26 -10.17
C ILE A 64 4.55 -15.43 -10.95
N GLN A 65 4.37 -16.53 -10.24
CA GLN A 65 3.78 -17.76 -10.75
C GLN A 65 2.40 -17.92 -10.13
N SER A 66 1.36 -17.90 -10.97
CA SER A 66 -0.02 -17.89 -10.49
C SER A 66 -0.98 -18.57 -11.47
N TYR A 67 -2.21 -18.80 -11.02
CA TYR A 67 -3.31 -19.31 -11.83
C TYR A 67 -4.55 -18.46 -11.61
N PHE A 68 -5.28 -18.18 -12.69
CA PHE A 68 -6.56 -17.46 -12.68
C PHE A 68 -6.53 -16.04 -12.11
N VAL A 69 -5.35 -15.45 -11.93
CA VAL A 69 -5.20 -14.04 -11.55
C VAL A 69 -5.54 -13.19 -12.78
N ARG A 70 -6.41 -12.19 -12.59
CA ARG A 70 -6.83 -11.26 -13.64
C ARG A 70 -6.09 -9.93 -13.57
N THR A 71 -6.13 -9.31 -12.41
CA THR A 71 -5.48 -8.03 -12.14
C THR A 71 -4.66 -8.19 -10.89
N LEU A 72 -3.38 -7.86 -10.99
CA LEU A 72 -2.42 -7.88 -9.91
C LEU A 72 -2.00 -6.45 -9.59
N ARG A 73 -2.16 -6.07 -8.33
CA ARG A 73 -1.68 -4.80 -7.76
C ARG A 73 -0.63 -5.11 -6.72
N ILE A 74 0.54 -4.52 -6.89
CA ILE A 74 1.65 -4.63 -5.97
C ILE A 74 1.91 -3.25 -5.41
N GLU A 75 1.80 -3.15 -4.09
CA GLU A 75 2.21 -1.99 -3.33
C GLU A 75 3.42 -2.37 -2.48
N LYS A 76 4.24 -1.39 -2.12
CA LYS A 76 5.42 -1.62 -1.28
C LYS A 76 5.44 -0.62 -0.14
N SER A 77 6.08 -0.99 0.97
CA SER A 77 6.38 -0.08 2.07
C SER A 77 7.82 -0.31 2.54
N THR A 78 8.47 0.77 2.96
CA THR A 78 9.77 0.73 3.66
C THR A 78 9.63 1.10 5.14
N SER A 79 8.39 1.21 5.64
CA SER A 79 8.12 1.44 7.05
C SER A 79 8.40 0.17 7.86
N LYS A 80 8.63 0.32 9.17
CA LYS A 80 8.79 -0.82 10.08
C LYS A 80 7.47 -1.51 10.38
N GLU A 81 6.39 -0.75 10.33
CA GLU A 81 5.02 -1.24 10.49
C GLU A 81 4.39 -1.42 9.10
N PRO A 82 3.40 -2.31 8.93
CA PRO A 82 2.70 -2.51 7.66
C PRO A 82 1.74 -1.36 7.35
N VAL A 83 2.31 -0.17 7.13
CA VAL A 83 1.63 1.10 6.84
C VAL A 83 2.34 1.83 5.71
N ASP A 84 1.75 2.93 5.24
CA ASP A 84 2.34 3.82 4.23
C ASP A 84 2.72 3.12 2.92
N PHE A 85 1.88 2.18 2.48
CA PHE A 85 2.06 1.51 1.20
C PHE A 85 1.95 2.50 0.03
N GLU A 86 2.90 2.39 -0.90
CA GLU A 86 2.90 3.13 -2.16
C GLU A 86 2.66 2.19 -3.34
N PRO A 87 1.80 2.58 -4.30
CA PRO A 87 1.60 1.82 -5.53
C PRO A 87 2.91 1.62 -6.25
N TRP A 88 3.22 0.38 -6.60
CA TRP A 88 4.48 0.04 -7.26
C TRP A 88 4.23 -0.47 -8.68
N ILE A 89 3.37 -1.48 -8.82
CA ILE A 89 3.07 -2.12 -10.09
C ILE A 89 1.58 -2.46 -10.13
N GLU A 90 0.94 -2.20 -11.27
CA GLU A 90 -0.38 -2.71 -11.60
C GLU A 90 -0.31 -3.39 -12.96
N ARG A 91 -0.78 -4.64 -13.04
CA ARG A 91 -0.74 -5.46 -14.25
C ARG A 91 -1.99 -6.30 -14.39
N ASP A 92 -2.56 -6.31 -15.58
CA ASP A 92 -3.53 -7.33 -15.97
C ASP A 92 -2.80 -8.54 -16.54
N LEU A 93 -3.13 -9.73 -16.05
CA LEU A 93 -2.53 -10.98 -16.48
C LEU A 93 -3.43 -11.66 -17.51
N VAL A 94 -2.80 -12.30 -18.49
CA VAL A 94 -3.52 -13.03 -19.53
C VAL A 94 -4.22 -14.23 -18.91
N HIS A 95 -5.53 -14.34 -19.14
CA HIS A 95 -6.27 -15.52 -18.71
C HIS A 95 -5.74 -16.75 -19.42
N THR A 96 -5.24 -17.69 -18.64
CA THR A 96 -4.82 -19.01 -19.10
C THR A 96 -5.87 -20.04 -18.68
N GLU A 97 -6.29 -20.91 -19.60
CA GLU A 97 -7.28 -21.96 -19.35
C GLU A 97 -6.67 -23.10 -18.51
N GLY A 98 -6.27 -22.79 -17.27
CA GLY A 98 -5.61 -23.71 -16.35
C GLY A 98 -4.10 -23.90 -16.58
N GLN A 99 -3.47 -23.10 -17.44
CA GLN A 99 -2.02 -23.08 -17.60
C GLN A 99 -1.37 -22.10 -16.61
N LEU A 100 -0.12 -22.37 -16.23
CA LEU A 100 0.64 -21.50 -15.33
C LEU A 100 0.84 -20.11 -15.95
N GLN A 101 0.45 -19.06 -15.23
CA GLN A 101 0.79 -17.68 -15.55
C GLN A 101 2.16 -17.38 -14.95
N ASN A 102 3.16 -17.07 -15.78
CA ASN A 102 4.51 -16.76 -15.33
C ASN A 102 4.89 -15.35 -15.78
N GLU A 103 4.85 -14.42 -14.83
CA GLU A 103 5.14 -13.01 -15.04
C GLU A 103 6.52 -12.65 -14.51
N GLU A 104 7.38 -12.12 -15.38
CA GLU A 104 8.68 -11.57 -15.00
C GLU A 104 8.65 -10.05 -15.18
N ILE A 105 8.69 -9.32 -14.06
CA ILE A 105 8.60 -7.86 -14.05
C ILE A 105 9.94 -7.29 -13.61
N MET A 106 10.60 -6.59 -14.53
CA MET A 106 11.81 -5.84 -14.23
C MET A 106 11.44 -4.51 -13.56
N VAL A 107 12.02 -4.25 -12.39
CA VAL A 107 11.75 -3.03 -11.65
C VAL A 107 12.79 -1.97 -12.01
N PRO A 108 12.39 -0.76 -12.45
CA PRO A 108 13.33 0.33 -12.63
C PRO A 108 13.95 0.71 -11.28
N ILE A 109 15.28 0.87 -11.26
CA ILE A 109 16.08 1.22 -10.06
C ILE A 109 15.73 2.62 -9.51
N ALA A 110 14.84 3.37 -10.17
CA ALA A 110 14.60 4.79 -9.94
C ALA A 110 13.74 5.15 -8.70
N ASP A 111 12.99 4.21 -8.10
CA ASP A 111 11.94 4.57 -7.12
C ASP A 111 12.15 4.01 -5.70
N CYS A 112 13.38 3.77 -5.28
CA CYS A 112 13.68 3.71 -3.83
C CYS A 112 14.05 5.13 -3.35
N GLY A 113 13.05 5.96 -3.03
CA GLY A 113 13.28 7.14 -2.19
C GLY A 113 12.86 8.52 -2.73
N ARG A 114 11.90 8.64 -3.64
CA ARG A 114 11.22 9.94 -3.82
C ARG A 114 9.94 9.94 -2.98
N PRO A 115 9.82 10.80 -1.94
CA PRO A 115 8.50 11.08 -1.39
C PRO A 115 7.62 11.55 -2.55
N GLY A 116 6.48 10.90 -2.74
CA GLY A 116 5.50 11.30 -3.75
C GLY A 116 5.20 12.80 -3.63
N PRO A 117 4.81 13.47 -4.73
CA PRO A 117 4.40 14.86 -4.65
C PRO A 117 3.31 14.98 -3.57
N PRO A 118 3.36 16.01 -2.71
CA PRO A 118 2.33 16.20 -1.69
C PRO A 118 0.96 16.13 -2.37
N ARG A 119 0.09 15.23 -1.88
CA ARG A 119 -1.30 15.17 -2.35
C ARG A 119 -1.85 16.59 -2.31
N SER A 120 -2.19 17.13 -3.48
CA SER A 120 -2.84 18.42 -3.55
C SER A 120 -4.06 18.38 -2.62
N PRO A 121 -4.24 19.35 -1.71
CA PRO A 121 -5.45 19.38 -0.91
C PRO A 121 -6.64 19.37 -1.88
N SER A 122 -7.57 18.45 -1.64
CA SER A 122 -8.83 18.41 -2.35
C SER A 122 -9.45 19.81 -2.36
N PRO A 123 -10.02 20.27 -3.48
CA PRO A 123 -10.73 21.54 -3.47
C PRO A 123 -11.85 21.42 -2.45
N THR A 124 -11.71 22.16 -1.35
CA THR A 124 -12.74 22.26 -0.32
C THR A 124 -13.94 22.85 -1.03
N SER A 125 -15.04 22.09 -1.09
CA SER A 125 -16.30 22.57 -1.62
C SER A 125 -16.64 23.94 -0.99
N PRO A 126 -17.06 24.94 -1.77
CA PRO A 126 -17.43 26.22 -1.21
C PRO A 126 -18.60 26.04 -0.24
N PRO A 127 -18.63 26.76 0.90
CA PRO A 127 -19.74 26.69 1.83
C PRO A 127 -21.03 27.22 1.15
N PRO A 128 -22.21 26.71 1.52
CA PRO A 128 -23.47 27.18 0.96
C PRO A 128 -23.68 28.67 1.27
N PRO A 129 -24.23 29.46 0.34
CA PRO A 129 -24.52 30.86 0.58
C PRO A 129 -25.70 30.97 1.55
N GLY A 130 -25.53 31.59 2.72
CA GLY A 130 -26.71 31.79 3.57
C GLY A 130 -26.58 32.26 5.01
N PHE A 131 -25.42 32.66 5.53
CA PHE A 131 -25.37 33.24 6.88
C PHE A 131 -24.56 34.55 6.90
N PRO A 132 -25.15 35.68 7.34
CA PRO A 132 -24.45 36.96 7.42
C PRO A 132 -23.52 36.99 8.65
N SER A 133 -22.26 37.40 8.42
CA SER A 133 -21.31 37.70 9.50
C SER A 133 -21.68 39.02 10.20
N PRO A 134 -21.58 39.11 11.54
CA PRO A 134 -21.75 40.37 12.25
C PRO A 134 -20.40 41.10 12.29
N THR A 135 -20.23 42.12 11.45
CA THR A 135 -19.13 43.09 11.60
C THR A 135 -19.64 44.39 12.18
N GLN A 136 -19.14 44.69 13.38
CA GLN A 136 -18.95 45.97 14.04
C GLN A 136 -19.69 47.21 13.49
N ARG A 137 -20.48 47.85 14.36
CA ARG A 137 -20.57 49.32 14.39
C ARG A 137 -19.91 49.85 15.66
N HIS A 138 -18.92 50.69 15.43
CA HIS A 138 -18.26 51.55 16.40
C HIS A 138 -19.22 52.61 16.97
N GLY A 139 -19.03 52.91 18.27
CA GLY A 139 -18.70 54.27 18.72
C GLY A 139 -19.79 55.10 19.40
N SER A 140 -19.61 55.36 20.70
CA SER A 140 -19.80 56.66 21.43
C SER A 140 -19.83 56.37 22.95
N ALA A 141 -18.75 56.62 23.71
CA ALA A 141 -18.26 57.89 24.29
C ALA A 141 -18.72 58.14 25.76
N LEU A 142 -17.72 58.57 26.57
CA LEU A 142 -17.75 59.26 27.90
C LEU A 142 -17.66 58.42 29.20
N PRO A 143 -17.13 58.98 30.32
CA PRO A 143 -15.71 59.33 30.50
C PRO A 143 -15.12 58.93 31.88
N SER A 144 -13.78 59.06 31.99
CA SER A 144 -12.98 59.49 33.17
C SER A 144 -13.26 58.88 34.55
N VAL A 145 -12.26 58.20 35.15
CA VAL A 145 -11.58 58.62 36.40
C VAL A 145 -10.19 57.93 36.47
N LEU A 146 -9.14 58.71 36.72
CA LEU A 146 -7.79 58.28 37.11
C LEU A 146 -7.76 57.65 38.51
N PRO A 147 -6.67 56.97 38.89
CA PRO A 147 -5.99 57.47 40.07
C PRO A 147 -4.48 57.58 39.87
N GLU A 148 -3.93 58.62 40.49
CA GLU A 148 -2.50 58.83 40.69
C GLU A 148 -2.08 58.18 42.02
N GLN A 149 -0.89 57.56 42.00
CA GLN A 149 -0.05 57.07 43.11
C GLN A 149 -0.45 55.78 43.85
#